data_AF-A0A923V061-F1
#
_entry.id   AF-A0A923V061-F1
#
_cell.length_a   1.000
_cell.length_b   1.000
_cell.length_c   1.000
_cell.angle_alpha   90.00
_cell.angle_beta   90.00
_cell.angle_gamma   90.00
#
_symmetry.space_group_name_H-M   'P 1'
#
loop_
_entity.id
_entity.type
_entity.pdbx_description
1 polymer ?
#
loop_
_entity_poly.entity_id
_entity_poly.type
_entity_poly.pdbx_seq_one_letter_code
_entity_poly.pdbx_strand_id
1 'polypeptide(L)' 'IHTAKKMFITYMPLKEIQSDLRGNINFIRINRSFLISKNHINKIEGDLIYLQNSITVKRGITFDVEFKTLVEGFRKF' A
#
# COMPACT_ATOMS: atom_id res chain seq x y z
N ILE A 1 -9.95 0.07 -7.43
CA ILE A 1 -9.52 1.18 -6.53
C ILE A 1 -10.48 1.24 -5.35
N HIS A 2 -9.98 1.01 -4.13
CA HIS A 2 -10.78 1.12 -2.90
C HIS A 2 -10.51 2.48 -2.26
N THR A 3 -11.56 3.27 -2.03
CA THR A 3 -11.49 4.53 -1.27
C THR A 3 -12.27 4.37 0.04
N ALA A 4 -12.19 5.35 0.94
CA ALA A 4 -12.90 5.31 2.22
C ALA A 4 -14.43 5.20 2.08
N LYS A 5 -15.01 5.69 0.98
CA LYS A 5 -16.48 5.76 0.79
C LYS A 5 -17.00 4.85 -0.32
N LYS A 6 -16.18 4.51 -1.31
CA LYS A 6 -16.61 3.75 -2.48
C LYS A 6 -15.49 2.97 -3.15
N MET A 7 -15.89 2.01 -3.96
CA MET A 7 -15.00 1.24 -4.82
C MET A 7 -15.21 1.66 -6.28
N PHE A 8 -14.10 1.74 -7.03
CA PHE A 8 -14.11 1.97 -8.47
C PHE A 8 -13.40 0.83 -9.18
N ILE A 9 -13.97 0.38 -10.28
CA ILE A 9 -13.34 -0.55 -11.22
C ILE A 9 -12.69 0.28 -12.33
N THR A 10 -11.47 -0.08 -12.72
CA THR A 10 -10.71 0.59 -13.78
C THR A 10 -10.03 -0.48 -14.63
N TYR A 11 -9.81 -0.16 -15.90
CA TYR A 11 -9.14 -1.03 -16.87
C TYR A 11 -7.63 -0.72 -16.98
N MET A 12 -7.07 0.06 -16.05
CA MET A 12 -5.64 0.40 -16.04
C MET A 12 -4.79 -0.63 -15.29
N PRO A 13 -3.64 -1.05 -15.86
CA PRO A 13 -2.63 -1.83 -15.14
C PRO A 13 -2.09 -1.10 -13.90
N LEU A 14 -1.83 -1.86 -12.83
CA LEU A 14 -1.31 -1.28 -11.57
C LEU A 14 0.05 -0.57 -11.74
N LYS A 15 0.84 -0.96 -12.75
CA LYS A 15 2.12 -0.32 -13.07
C LYS A 15 1.92 1.10 -13.63
N GLU A 16 0.87 1.33 -14.42
CA GLU A 16 0.53 2.66 -14.94
C GLU A 16 0.06 3.55 -13.80
N ILE A 17 -0.88 3.07 -12.98
CA ILE A 17 -1.34 3.79 -11.78
C ILE A 17 -0.16 4.14 -10.85
N GLN A 18 0.77 3.20 -10.65
CA GLN A 18 1.97 3.47 -9.87
C GLN A 18 2.84 4.55 -10.52
N SER A 19 2.96 4.56 -11.85
CA SER A 19 3.71 5.57 -12.60
C SER A 19 3.12 6.95 -12.40
N ASP A 20 1.80 7.08 -12.50
CA ASP A 20 1.08 8.35 -12.32
C ASP A 20 1.20 8.88 -10.88
N LEU A 21 1.33 7.97 -9.91
CA LEU A 21 1.52 8.30 -8.50
C LEU A 21 3.00 8.40 -8.09
N ARG A 22 3.96 8.28 -9.04
CA ARG A 22 5.39 8.44 -8.72
C ARG A 22 5.65 9.83 -8.13
N GLY A 23 6.47 9.86 -7.09
CA GLY A 23 6.78 11.09 -6.33
C GLY A 23 5.80 11.37 -5.20
N ASN A 24 4.62 10.75 -5.17
CA ASN A 24 3.73 10.85 -4.03
C ASN A 24 4.17 9.89 -2.92
N ILE A 25 4.83 10.43 -1.90
CA ILE A 25 5.33 9.66 -0.75
C ILE A 25 4.22 9.02 0.08
N ASN A 26 2.93 9.33 -0.13
CA ASN A 26 1.83 8.73 0.62
C ASN A 26 1.39 7.39 0.05
N PHE A 27 1.85 7.00 -1.15
CA PHE A 27 1.53 5.71 -1.75
C PHE A 27 2.75 4.81 -1.75
N ILE A 28 2.51 3.51 -1.55
CA ILE A 28 3.57 2.51 -1.59
C ILE A 28 3.05 1.20 -2.15
N ARG A 29 3.90 0.52 -2.93
CA ARG A 29 3.59 -0.80 -3.47
C ARG A 29 4.11 -1.87 -2.53
N ILE A 30 3.22 -2.77 -2.11
CA ILE A 30 3.50 -3.79 -1.10
C ILE A 30 3.69 -5.16 -1.72
N ASN A 31 2.99 -5.41 -2.82
CA ASN A 31 3.14 -6.63 -3.61
C ASN A 31 2.72 -6.38 -5.07
N ARG A 32 2.68 -7.45 -5.88
CA ARG A 32 2.33 -7.36 -7.31
C ARG A 32 0.90 -6.84 -7.54
N SER A 33 -0.01 -7.04 -6.60
CA SER A 33 -1.44 -6.74 -6.72
C SER A 33 -1.88 -5.52 -5.90
N PHE A 34 -1.06 -5.03 -4.97
CA PHE A 34 -1.45 -3.98 -4.03
C PHE A 34 -0.50 -2.79 -4.03
N LEU A 35 -1.05 -1.64 -4.42
CA LEU A 35 -0.56 -0.30 -4.14
C LEU A 35 -1.50 0.31 -3.09
N ILE A 36 -0.97 0.73 -1.94
CA ILE A 36 -1.76 1.21 -0.80
C ILE A 36 -1.38 2.64 -0.41
N SER A 37 -2.31 3.34 0.23
CA SER A 37 -2.05 4.62 0.89
C SER A 37 -1.52 4.38 2.31
N LYS A 38 -0.35 4.95 2.64
CA LYS A 38 0.25 4.89 3.98
C LYS A 38 -0.65 5.52 5.05
N ASN A 39 -1.31 6.63 4.70
CA ASN A 39 -2.19 7.39 5.60
C ASN A 39 -3.44 6.63 6.05
N HIS A 40 -3.74 5.47 5.44
CA HIS A 40 -4.89 4.64 5.75
C HIS A 40 -4.46 3.28 6.33
N ILE A 41 -3.20 3.15 6.74
CA ILE A 41 -2.71 1.99 7.50
C ILE A 41 -3.17 2.15 8.94
N ASN A 42 -3.81 1.11 9.46
CA ASN A 42 -4.22 1.03 10.86
C ASN A 42 -3.08 0.47 11.72
N LYS A 43 -2.51 -0.68 11.33
CA LYS A 43 -1.38 -1.31 12.02
C LYS A 43 -0.58 -2.22 11.09
N ILE A 44 0.64 -2.57 11.51
CA ILE A 44 1.51 -3.53 10.84
C ILE A 44 1.91 -4.59 11.86
N GLU A 45 1.68 -5.86 11.54
CA GLU A 45 2.06 -7.01 12.40
C GLU A 45 2.81 -8.04 11.55
N GLY A 46 4.10 -8.24 11.83
CA GLY A 46 4.94 -9.13 11.04
C GLY A 46 5.02 -8.68 9.57
N ASP A 47 4.51 -9.52 8.66
CA ASP A 47 4.44 -9.26 7.21
C ASP A 47 3.04 -8.85 6.73
N LEU A 48 2.10 -8.62 7.66
CA LEU A 48 0.73 -8.21 7.42
C LEU A 48 0.55 -6.71 7.69
N ILE A 49 -0.12 -6.05 6.75
CA ILE A 49 -0.52 -4.65 6.85
C ILE A 49 -2.04 -4.59 6.92
N TYR A 50 -2.56 -4.01 7.99
CA TYR A 50 -3.98 -3.85 8.23
C TYR A 50 -4.39 -2.43 7.84
N LEU A 51 -5.30 -2.30 6.88
CA LEU A 51 -5.85 -1.03 6.45
C LEU A 51 -7.13 -0.68 7.24
N GLN A 52 -7.47 0.60 7.29
CA GLN A 52 -8.65 1.09 8.01
C GLN A 52 -9.99 0.53 7.49
N ASN A 53 -10.04 0.09 6.23
CA ASN A 53 -11.23 -0.51 5.62
C ASN A 53 -11.28 -2.04 5.79
N SER A 54 -10.63 -2.57 6.84
CA SER A 54 -10.54 -4.01 7.14
C SER A 54 -9.85 -4.87 6.08
N ILE A 55 -9.30 -4.27 5.02
CA ILE A 55 -8.47 -5.00 4.06
C ILE A 55 -7.11 -5.28 4.70
N THR A 56 -6.71 -6.55 4.67
CA THR A 56 -5.39 -6.98 5.09
C THR A 56 -4.55 -7.32 3.87
N VAL A 57 -3.34 -6.78 3.82
CA VAL A 57 -2.41 -6.96 2.70
C VAL A 57 -1.14 -7.63 3.21
N LYS A 58 -0.73 -8.70 2.54
CA LYS A 58 0.54 -9.39 2.81
C LYS A 58 1.66 -8.82 1.97
N ARG A 59 2.85 -8.68 2.56
CA ARG A 59 4.09 -8.30 1.88
C ARG A 59 4.44 -9.29 0.76
N GLY A 60 4.83 -8.75 -0.40
CA GLY A 60 5.44 -9.54 -1.48
C GLY A 60 6.96 -9.64 -1.33
N ILE A 61 7.53 -10.79 -1.67
CA ILE A 61 8.98 -11.06 -1.56
C ILE A 61 9.80 -10.04 -2.39
N THR A 62 9.34 -9.71 -3.59
CA THR A 62 10.02 -8.77 -4.50
C THR A 62 9.97 -7.31 -4.02
N PHE A 63 9.15 -6.99 -3.01
CA PHE A 63 8.91 -5.63 -2.51
C PHE A 63 9.45 -5.44 -1.07
N ASP A 64 10.52 -6.16 -0.74
CA ASP A 64 11.13 -6.15 0.59
C ASP A 64 11.67 -4.76 0.97
N VAL A 65 12.27 -4.04 0.02
CA VAL A 65 12.83 -2.70 0.24
C VAL A 65 11.73 -1.70 0.56
N GLU A 66 10.65 -1.68 -0.24
CA GLU A 66 9.49 -0.82 -0.01
C GLU A 66 8.84 -1.13 1.34
N PHE A 67 8.68 -2.41 1.67
CA PHE A 67 8.11 -2.82 2.94
C PHE A 67 8.97 -2.38 4.13
N LYS A 68 10.28 -2.58 4.08
CA LYS A 68 11.20 -2.12 5.14
C LYS A 68 11.13 -0.61 5.32
N THR A 69 11.12 0.14 4.21
CA THR A 69 10.97 1.61 4.23
C THR A 69 9.65 2.02 4.90
N LEU A 70 8.57 1.31 4.64
CA LEU A 70 7.28 1.55 5.31
C LEU A 70 7.37 1.32 6.82
N VAL A 71 7.93 0.18 7.25
CA VAL A 71 8.02 -0.19 8.67
C VAL A 71 8.91 0.79 9.44
N GLU A 72 10.03 1.21 8.86
CA GLU A 72 10.92 2.22 9.46
C GLU A 72 10.22 3.57 9.65
N GLY A 73 9.38 3.98 8.69
CA GLY A 73 8.57 5.18 8.81
C GLY A 73 7.49 5.07 9.88
N PHE A 74 6.92 3.87 10.07
CA PHE A 74 5.84 3.65 11.03
C PHE A 74 6.34 3.59 12.49
N ARG A 75 7.58 3.13 12.72
CA ARG A 75 8.20 3.06 14.06
C ARG A 75 8.62 4.42 14.64
N LYS A 76 8.60 5.49 13.85
CA LYS A 76 9.01 6.84 14.28
C LYS A 76 7.87 7.64 14.95
N PHE A 77 6.70 7.04 15.12
CA PHE A 77 5.53 7.58 15.83
C PHE A 77 5.22 6.67 17.02
#